data_AF-A0A9E3XY39-F1
#
_entry.id   AF-A0A9E3XY39-F1
#
_cell.length_a   1.000
_cell.length_b   1.000
_cell.length_c   1.000
_cell.angle_alpha   90.00
_cell.angle_beta   90.00
_cell.angle_gamma   90.00
#
_symmetry.space_group_name_H-M   'P 1'
#
loop_
_entity.id
_entity.type
_entity.pdbx_description
1 polymer ?
#
loop_
_entity_poly.entity_id
_entity_poly.type
_entity_poly.pdbx_seq_one_letter_code
_entity_poly.pdbx_strand_id
1 'polypeptide(L)' 'MIEPANTIVCVDCGGTCHLLTYPPEDGLWEPGDIVTYRCQDCTDRWDIVLTEEDVPDAEQDTTHW' A
#
# COMPACT_ATOMS: atom_id res chain seq x y z
N MET A 1 0.22 -10.12 -8.51
CA MET A 1 -0.17 -8.76 -8.90
C MET A 1 -0.14 -7.95 -7.62
N ILE A 2 0.65 -6.87 -7.57
CA ILE A 2 0.73 -6.01 -6.40
C ILE A 2 -0.51 -5.13 -6.40
N GLU A 3 -1.10 -4.91 -5.23
CA GLU A 3 -2.17 -3.94 -5.08
C GLU A 3 -1.94 -3.18 -3.76
N PRO A 4 -1.94 -1.84 -3.78
CA PRO A 4 -1.83 -1.07 -2.56
C PRO A 4 -3.03 -1.35 -1.66
N ALA A 5 -2.79 -1.50 -0.36
CA ALA A 5 -3.87 -1.55 0.63
C ALA A 5 -4.71 -0.27 0.53
N ASN A 6 -6.04 -0.39 0.63
CA ASN A 6 -6.90 0.81 0.60
C ASN A 6 -6.68 1.74 1.81
N THR A 7 -6.16 1.19 2.91
CA THR A 7 -5.88 1.94 4.14
C THR A 7 -4.57 1.50 4.78
N ILE A 8 -3.93 2.44 5.50
CA ILE A 8 -2.76 2.20 6.35
C ILE A 8 -2.94 2.90 7.70
N VAL A 9 -2.11 2.54 8.68
CA VAL A 9 -2.02 3.26 9.95
C VAL A 9 -1.10 4.47 9.80
N CYS A 10 -1.55 5.63 10.24
CA CYS A 10 -0.74 6.85 10.28
C CYS A 10 0.41 6.67 11.27
N VAL A 11 1.65 6.87 10.83
CA VAL A 11 2.83 6.73 11.71
C VAL A 11 2.91 7.85 12.76
N ASP A 12 2.37 9.04 12.47
CA ASP A 12 2.46 10.18 13.38
C ASP A 12 1.37 10.18 14.47
N CYS A 13 0.13 9.80 14.12
CA CYS A 13 -1.00 9.89 15.06
C CYS A 13 -1.70 8.57 15.36
N GLY A 14 -1.33 7.48 14.68
CA GLY A 14 -1.99 6.17 14.81
C GLY A 14 -3.40 6.07 14.19
N GLY A 15 -3.92 7.17 13.62
CA GLY A 15 -5.21 7.22 12.94
C GLY A 15 -5.22 6.52 11.58
N THR A 16 -6.39 6.44 10.94
CA THR A 16 -6.53 5.75 9.64
C THR A 16 -6.17 6.68 8.49
N CYS A 17 -5.26 6.24 7.63
CA CYS A 17 -4.99 6.86 6.34
C CYS A 17 -5.73 6.13 5.22
N HIS A 18 -6.21 6.88 4.24
CA HIS A 18 -6.93 6.36 3.07
C HIS A 18 -6.14 6.63 1.79
N LEU A 19 -6.10 5.64 0.89
CA LEU A 19 -5.44 5.73 -0.41
C LEU A 19 -6.09 6.83 -1.26
N LEU A 20 -5.26 7.69 -1.86
CA LEU A 20 -5.68 8.74 -2.77
C LEU A 20 -5.26 8.49 -4.22
N THR A 21 -4.19 7.73 -4.43
CA THR A 21 -3.69 7.42 -5.77
C THR A 21 -4.65 6.47 -6.48
N TYR A 22 -5.08 6.85 -7.67
CA TYR A 22 -5.87 5.98 -8.55
C TYR A 22 -4.97 4.95 -9.23
N PRO A 23 -5.52 3.79 -9.63
CA PRO A 23 -4.79 2.83 -10.46
C PRO A 23 -4.15 3.47 -11.69
N PRO A 24 -2.97 3.01 -12.12
CA PRO A 24 -2.35 3.42 -13.39
C PRO A 24 -3.26 3.14 -14.59
N GLU A 25 -2.97 3.76 -15.74
CA GLU A 25 -3.82 3.68 -16.93
C GLU A 25 -4.00 2.24 -17.46
N ASP A 26 -2.98 1.40 -17.30
CA ASP A 26 -3.00 -0.03 -17.64
C ASP A 26 -3.58 -0.92 -16.51
N GLY A 27 -3.87 -0.32 -15.36
CA GLY A 27 -4.39 -0.98 -14.16
C GLY A 27 -3.37 -1.87 -13.44
N LEU A 28 -2.08 -1.79 -13.77
CA LEU A 28 -1.04 -2.63 -13.20
C LEU A 28 -0.17 -1.83 -12.23
N TRP A 29 0.00 -2.34 -11.01
CA TRP A 29 0.96 -1.80 -10.06
C TRP A 29 2.26 -2.59 -10.10
N GLU A 30 3.38 -1.87 -10.00
CA GLU A 30 4.73 -2.43 -10.01
C GLU A 30 5.51 -2.05 -8.73
N PRO A 31 6.50 -2.85 -8.31
CA PRO A 31 7.44 -2.42 -7.28
C PRO A 31 8.15 -1.15 -7.72
N GLY A 32 8.26 -0.18 -6.81
CA GLY A 32 8.82 1.13 -7.09
C GLY A 32 7.79 2.22 -7.42
N ASP A 33 6.54 1.84 -7.73
CA ASP A 33 5.46 2.81 -7.84
C ASP A 33 5.22 3.54 -6.52
N ILE A 34 4.82 4.80 -6.61
CA ILE A 34 4.53 5.63 -5.43
C ILE A 34 3.03 5.83 -5.30
N VAL A 35 2.50 5.41 -4.15
CA VAL A 35 1.11 5.62 -3.77
C VAL A 35 1.00 6.62 -2.64
N THR A 36 -0.04 7.45 -2.67
CA THR A 36 -0.26 8.54 -1.73
C THR A 36 -1.45 8.20 -0.84
N TYR A 37 -1.26 8.35 0.46
CA TYR A 37 -2.29 8.21 1.48
C TYR A 37 -2.50 9.51 2.24
N ARG A 38 -3.71 9.71 2.77
CA ARG A 38 -4.00 10.84 3.67
C ARG A 38 -4.70 10.39 4.94
N CYS A 39 -4.18 10.82 6.09
CA CYS A 39 -4.80 10.58 7.38
C CYS A 39 -6.11 11.37 7.52
N GLN A 40 -7.17 10.72 7.97
CA GLN A 40 -8.43 11.41 8.24
C GLN A 40 -8.39 12.27 9.53
N ASP A 41 -7.49 11.94 10.46
CA ASP A 41 -7.46 12.52 11.82
C ASP A 41 -6.49 13.69 11.93
N CYS A 42 -5.23 13.52 11.50
CA CYS A 42 -4.21 14.58 11.54
C CYS A 42 -4.07 15.33 10.20
N THR A 43 -4.69 14.84 9.13
CA THR A 43 -4.66 15.39 7.77
C THR A 43 -3.31 15.32 7.04
N ASP A 44 -2.30 14.74 7.67
CA ASP A 44 -0.99 14.50 7.07
C ASP A 44 -1.06 13.52 5.88
N ARG A 45 -0.08 13.66 5.00
CA ARG A 45 0.07 12.91 3.76
C ARG A 45 1.30 12.01 3.82
N TRP A 46 1.16 10.81 3.28
CA TRP A 46 2.22 9.82 3.18
C TRP A 46 2.38 9.36 1.73
N ASP A 47 3.59 9.47 1.19
CA ASP A 47 3.96 8.90 -0.11
C ASP A 47 4.79 7.64 0.15
N ILE A 48 4.26 6.49 -0.25
CA ILE A 48 4.81 5.16 0.04
C ILE A 48 5.24 4.52 -1.27
N VAL A 49 6.47 4.01 -1.29
CA VAL A 49 6.98 3.20 -2.41
C VAL A 49 6.47 1.78 -2.24
N LEU A 50 5.82 1.22 -3.26
CA LEU A 50 5.39 -0.18 -3.27
C LEU A 50 6.59 -1.11 -3.39
N THR A 51 6.56 -2.18 -2.61
CA THR A 51 7.57 -3.22 -2.55
C THR A 51 7.02 -4.55 -3.04
N GLU A 52 7.91 -5.52 -3.27
CA GLU A 52 7.52 -6.89 -3.62
C GLU A 52 6.76 -7.59 -2.48
N GLU A 53 6.85 -7.09 -1.24
CA GLU A 53 6.16 -7.63 -0.06
C GLU A 53 4.73 -7.08 0.09
N ASP A 54 4.40 -6.00 -0.62
CA ASP A 54 3.04 -5.44 -0.66
C ASP A 54 2.10 -6.27 -1.57
N VAL A 55 2.56 -7.43 -2.03
CA VAL A 55 1.74 -8.46 -2.67
C VAL A 55 0.90 -9.15 -1.59
N PRO A 56 -0.44 -9.25 -1.72
CA PRO A 56 -1.21 -10.14 -0.86
C PRO A 56 -0.68 -11.56 -1.06
N ASP A 57 -0.12 -12.13 0.02
CA ASP A 57 0.58 -13.42 0.11
C ASP A 57 0.10 -14.42 -0.96
N ALA A 58 0.83 -14.50 -2.08
CA ALA A 58 0.62 -15.55 -3.05
C ALA A 58 1.22 -16.81 -2.42
N GLU A 59 0.37 -17.54 -1.70
CA GLU A 59 0.59 -18.89 -1.17
C GLU A 59 2.06 -19.16 -0.78
N GLN A 60 2.40 -18.90 0.48
CA GLN A 60 3.59 -19.48 1.08
C GLN A 60 3.46 -21.01 1.02
N ASP A 61 3.99 -21.63 -0.05
CA ASP A 61 4.16 -23.08 -0.15
C ASP A 61 5.12 -23.50 0.96
N THR A 62 4.53 -23.87 2.08
CA THR A 62 5.17 -24.38 3.28
C THR A 62 5.58 -25.84 3.06
N THR A 63 6.31 -26.12 1.98
CA THR A 63 7.04 -27.38 1.87
C THR A 63 8.42 -27.19 2.51
N HIS A 64 8.41 -27.16 3.85
CA HIS A 64 9.59 -27.35 4.68
C HIS A 64 9.87 -28.87 4.75
N TRP A 65 10.82 -29.35 3.95
CA TRP A 65 11.48 -30.64 4.17
C TRP A 65 12.84 -30.43 4.82
#